data_AF-D7MVK6-F1
#
_entry.id   AF-D7MVK6-F1
#
_cell.length_a   1.000
_cell.length_b   1.000
_cell.length_c   1.000
_cell.angle_alpha   90.00
_cell.angle_beta   90.00
_cell.angle_gamma   90.00
#
_symmetry.space_group_name_H-M   'P 1'
#
loop_
_entity.id
_entity.type
_entity.pdbx_description
1 polymer ?
#
loop_
_entity_poly.entity_id
_entity_poly.type
_entity_poly.pdbx_seq_one_letter_code
_entity_poly.pdbx_strand_id
1 'polypeptide(L)'
;MGSATTICSDKTGTLTTDHMTVVKACFCEQAKEVNGSDAAIIFASSIPESAVKLLLQSIFTNTGGEIVVGKGNKTEILGTPTETALLEFGSSLGGDFQEVRQASNVVIVEPFNSTKKRMGVVIEVPEGHFWAHCKGASEIVLDSCDKYIKKDGEVVSLDEESTSHLKNIIEEFASEALRTLCLAYFEIGDEFSLEARIPSGQ
;
A
#
# COMPACT_ATOMS: atom_id res chain seq x y z
N MET A 1 13.80 2.76 42.07
CA MET A 1 14.59 1.92 41.13
C MET A 1 16.10 2.19 41.28
N GLY A 2 16.67 2.13 42.49
CA GLY A 2 18.09 2.49 42.71
C GLY A 2 19.07 1.30 42.70
N SER A 3 18.57 0.07 42.61
CA SER A 3 19.36 -1.15 42.78
C SER A 3 19.08 -2.20 41.69
N ALA A 4 18.40 -1.80 40.61
CA ALA A 4 18.19 -2.68 39.47
C ALA A 4 19.49 -2.78 38.66
N THR A 5 20.00 -3.99 38.47
CA THR A 5 21.23 -4.27 37.71
C THR A 5 20.93 -4.80 36.30
N THR A 6 19.68 -5.14 36.00
CA THR A 6 19.24 -5.62 34.68
C THR A 6 17.79 -5.21 34.45
N ILE A 7 17.50 -4.69 33.27
CA ILE A 7 16.14 -4.38 32.80
C ILE A 7 15.91 -5.18 31.53
N CYS A 8 14.90 -6.03 31.54
CA CYS A 8 14.40 -6.72 30.36
C CYS A 8 13.10 -6.03 29.94
N SER A 9 13.11 -5.27 28.85
CA SER A 9 11.92 -4.62 28.31
C SER A 9 11.40 -5.36 27.10
N ASP A 10 10.08 -5.46 26.99
CA ASP A 10 9.43 -5.82 25.74
C ASP A 10 9.65 -4.70 24.70
N LYS A 11 9.62 -5.02 23.41
CA LYS A 11 9.81 -4.02 22.35
C LYS A 11 8.53 -3.23 22.13
N THR A 12 7.43 -3.96 21.89
CA THR A 12 6.17 -3.38 21.43
C THR A 12 5.42 -2.76 22.60
N GLY A 13 5.04 -1.49 22.48
CA GLY A 13 4.32 -0.76 23.53
C GLY A 13 5.17 -0.31 24.73
N THR A 14 6.47 -0.65 24.76
CA THR A 14 7.42 -0.18 25.80
C THR A 14 8.59 0.60 25.20
N LEU A 15 9.28 0.05 24.19
CA LEU A 15 10.34 0.78 23.46
C LEU A 15 9.80 1.51 22.24
N THR A 16 8.72 0.99 21.64
CA THR A 16 8.02 1.62 20.51
C THR A 16 6.57 1.92 20.89
N THR A 17 5.96 2.90 20.22
CA THR A 17 4.58 3.33 20.45
C THR A 17 3.52 2.35 19.92
N ASP A 18 3.89 1.13 19.52
CA ASP A 18 3.04 0.18 18.77
C ASP A 18 2.25 0.82 17.62
N HIS A 19 2.82 1.88 17.06
CA HIS A 19 2.26 2.68 15.99
C HIS A 19 3.21 2.59 14.80
N MET A 20 2.75 1.96 13.72
CA MET A 20 3.51 1.86 12.48
C MET A 20 3.14 3.02 11.57
N THR A 21 4.14 3.59 10.90
CA THR A 21 3.97 4.63 9.89
C THR A 21 4.70 4.23 8.61
N VAL A 22 4.26 4.80 7.48
CA VAL A 22 5.03 4.70 6.23
C VAL A 22 6.14 5.75 6.29
N VAL A 23 7.39 5.28 6.31
CA VAL A 23 8.57 6.16 6.44
C VAL A 23 9.27 6.41 5.10
N LYS A 24 9.20 5.44 4.18
CA LYS A 24 9.73 5.53 2.82
C LYS A 24 8.72 4.94 1.83
N ALA A 25 8.66 5.53 0.65
CA ALA A 25 7.81 5.05 -0.44
C ALA A 25 8.60 5.10 -1.77
N CYS A 26 8.34 4.12 -2.63
CA CYS A 26 8.82 4.09 -4.00
C CYS A 26 7.63 3.97 -4.96
N PHE A 27 7.42 4.96 -5.82
CA PHE A 27 6.37 4.96 -6.83
C PHE A 27 6.78 5.84 -8.02
N CYS A 28 6.42 5.47 -9.26
CA CYS A 28 6.84 6.21 -10.46
C CYS A 28 8.35 6.50 -10.52
N GLU A 29 9.19 5.51 -10.21
CA GLU A 29 10.66 5.63 -10.13
C GLU A 29 11.16 6.70 -9.15
N GLN A 30 10.30 7.17 -8.24
CA GLN A 30 10.65 8.09 -7.16
C GLN A 30 10.68 7.32 -5.85
N ALA A 31 11.86 7.09 -5.30
CA ALA A 31 12.05 6.60 -3.93
C ALA A 31 12.37 7.77 -3.00
N LYS A 32 11.54 8.00 -1.98
CA LYS A 32 11.71 9.11 -1.03
C LYS A 32 11.30 8.74 0.39
N GLU A 33 11.84 9.46 1.35
CA GLU A 33 11.29 9.52 2.69
C GLU A 33 9.96 10.28 2.68
N VAL A 34 8.98 9.72 3.39
CA VAL A 34 7.60 10.22 3.46
C VAL A 34 7.10 10.29 4.90
N ASN A 35 8.02 10.37 5.87
CA ASN A 35 7.69 10.46 7.28
C ASN A 35 7.05 11.82 7.61
N GLY A 36 5.74 11.82 7.82
CA GLY A 36 4.94 13.00 8.12
C GLY A 36 4.30 13.65 6.89
N SER A 37 3.32 14.51 7.15
CA SER A 37 2.44 15.07 6.10
C SER A 37 3.18 15.92 5.08
N ASP A 38 4.14 16.76 5.49
CA ASP A 38 4.89 17.61 4.56
C ASP A 38 5.70 16.80 3.55
N ALA A 39 6.36 15.73 4.01
CA ALA A 39 7.14 14.84 3.15
C ALA A 39 6.24 14.05 2.19
N ALA A 40 5.08 13.59 2.66
CA ALA A 40 4.09 12.92 1.82
C ALA A 40 3.52 13.85 0.73
N ILE A 41 3.23 15.12 1.03
CA ILE A 41 2.77 16.11 0.04
C ILE A 41 3.85 16.38 -1.01
N ILE A 42 5.12 16.52 -0.60
CA ILE A 42 6.25 16.68 -1.51
C ILE A 42 6.40 15.45 -2.42
N PHE A 43 6.19 14.26 -1.87
CA PHE A 43 6.20 13.02 -2.64
C PHE A 43 5.07 12.98 -3.66
N ALA A 44 3.83 13.26 -3.25
CA ALA A 44 2.67 13.31 -4.14
C ALA A 44 2.85 14.32 -5.28
N SER A 45 3.45 15.48 -4.98
CA SER A 45 3.76 16.53 -5.97
C SER A 45 4.85 16.13 -6.97
N SER A 46 5.62 15.08 -6.67
CA SER A 46 6.73 14.62 -7.52
C SER A 46 6.38 13.48 -8.47
N ILE A 47 5.14 12.99 -8.41
CA ILE A 47 4.60 11.94 -9.28
C ILE A 47 3.35 12.46 -10.00
N PRO A 48 2.96 11.88 -11.15
CA PRO A 48 1.77 12.33 -11.90
C PRO A 48 0.48 12.23 -11.08
N GLU A 49 -0.45 13.17 -11.28
CA GLU A 49 -1.73 13.20 -10.55
C GLU A 49 -2.55 11.93 -10.74
N SER A 50 -2.55 11.35 -11.95
CA SER A 50 -3.19 10.07 -12.24
C SER A 50 -2.59 8.92 -11.42
N ALA A 51 -1.28 8.93 -11.22
CA ALA A 51 -0.56 7.95 -10.43
C ALA A 51 -0.87 8.11 -8.93
N VAL A 52 -0.99 9.34 -8.42
CA VAL A 52 -1.46 9.61 -7.05
C VAL A 52 -2.87 9.06 -6.84
N LYS A 53 -3.79 9.33 -7.77
CA LYS A 53 -5.18 8.83 -7.69
C LYS A 53 -5.23 7.30 -7.64
N LEU A 54 -4.46 6.63 -8.49
CA LEU A 54 -4.35 5.18 -8.51
C LEU A 54 -3.76 4.63 -7.20
N LEU A 55 -2.72 5.29 -6.65
CA LEU A 55 -2.12 4.91 -5.38
C LEU A 55 -3.14 5.04 -4.23
N LEU A 56 -3.88 6.16 -4.17
CA LEU A 56 -4.94 6.39 -3.18
C LEU A 56 -6.07 5.35 -3.31
N GLN A 57 -6.52 5.06 -4.52
CA GLN A 57 -7.51 4.02 -4.80
C GLN A 57 -7.03 2.66 -4.28
N SER A 58 -5.79 2.28 -4.59
CA SER A 58 -5.19 1.03 -4.10
C SER A 58 -5.12 0.99 -2.56
N ILE A 59 -4.65 2.07 -1.91
CA ILE A 59 -4.52 2.15 -0.45
C ILE A 59 -5.88 2.01 0.23
N PHE A 60 -6.88 2.79 -0.19
CA PHE A 60 -8.16 2.90 0.53
C PHE A 60 -9.15 1.77 0.22
N THR A 61 -9.05 1.13 -0.95
CA THR A 61 -9.89 -0.03 -1.29
C THR A 61 -9.28 -1.34 -0.81
N ASN A 62 -7.95 -1.47 -0.83
CA ASN A 62 -7.25 -2.69 -0.44
C ASN A 62 -6.84 -2.69 1.04
N THR A 63 -7.54 -1.96 1.90
CA THR A 63 -7.29 -1.91 3.35
C THR A 63 -8.59 -2.12 4.10
N GLY A 64 -8.61 -3.10 5.01
CA GLY A 64 -9.79 -3.43 5.82
C GLY A 64 -9.98 -2.51 7.03
N GLY A 65 -9.06 -1.57 7.25
CA GLY A 65 -9.17 -0.58 8.31
C GLY A 65 -10.26 0.47 8.06
N GLU A 66 -10.58 1.24 9.10
CA GLU A 66 -11.60 2.29 9.09
C GLU A 66 -11.04 3.58 9.67
N ILE A 67 -11.40 4.72 9.08
CA ILE A 67 -11.15 6.03 9.66
C ILE A 67 -12.43 6.52 10.33
N VAL A 68 -12.42 6.63 11.65
CA VAL A 68 -13.58 7.03 12.45
C VAL A 68 -13.31 8.33 13.21
N VAL A 69 -14.36 9.11 13.42
CA VAL A 69 -14.28 10.29 14.28
C VAL A 69 -14.53 9.86 15.71
N GLY A 70 -13.46 9.84 16.51
CA GLY A 70 -13.47 9.51 17.93
C GLY A 70 -14.02 10.65 18.81
N LYS A 71 -14.03 10.40 20.13
CA LYS A 71 -14.53 11.37 21.10
C LYS A 71 -13.65 12.63 21.10
N GLY A 72 -14.28 13.80 20.94
CA GLY A 72 -13.60 15.09 20.91
C GLY A 72 -13.08 15.51 19.53
N ASN A 73 -13.67 15.00 18.45
CA ASN A 73 -13.33 15.35 17.07
C ASN A 73 -11.90 14.97 16.67
N LYS A 74 -11.35 13.92 17.31
CA LYS A 74 -10.07 13.32 16.94
C LYS A 74 -10.31 12.17 15.98
N THR A 75 -9.56 12.16 14.89
CA THR A 75 -9.56 11.04 13.96
C THR A 75 -8.86 9.85 14.60
N GLU A 76 -9.54 8.71 14.68
CA GLU A 76 -8.98 7.43 15.09
C GLU A 76 -9.02 6.48 13.88
N ILE A 77 -7.95 5.71 13.70
CA ILE A 77 -7.83 4.77 12.58
C ILE A 77 -7.79 3.36 13.17
N LEU A 78 -8.77 2.55 12.80
CA LEU A 78 -8.96 1.19 13.25
C LEU A 78 -8.40 0.23 12.19
N GLY A 79 -7.72 -0.82 12.61
CA GLY A 79 -7.14 -1.83 11.71
C GLY A 79 -5.89 -2.47 12.32
N THR A 80 -5.24 -3.34 11.56
CA THR A 80 -3.90 -3.82 11.93
C THR A 80 -2.87 -2.68 11.83
N PRO A 81 -1.73 -2.73 12.54
CA PRO A 81 -0.73 -1.66 12.47
C PRO A 81 -0.28 -1.30 11.05
N THR A 82 -0.19 -2.27 10.14
CA THR A 82 0.16 -2.01 8.73
C THR A 82 -0.99 -1.36 7.97
N GLU A 83 -2.24 -1.68 8.28
CA GLU A 83 -3.40 -1.04 7.67
C GLU A 83 -3.56 0.40 8.15
N THR A 84 -3.40 0.65 9.45
CA THR A 84 -3.47 2.01 9.99
C THR A 84 -2.37 2.89 9.38
N ALA A 85 -1.14 2.36 9.26
CA ALA A 85 -0.01 3.06 8.61
C ALA A 85 -0.33 3.46 7.16
N LEU A 86 -0.94 2.56 6.38
CA LEU A 86 -1.32 2.82 5.00
C LEU A 86 -2.44 3.85 4.89
N LEU A 87 -3.47 3.78 5.76
CA LEU A 87 -4.56 4.75 5.77
C LEU A 87 -4.04 6.15 6.14
N GLU A 88 -3.18 6.26 7.14
CA GLU A 88 -2.51 7.52 7.51
C GLU A 88 -1.69 8.09 6.36
N PHE A 89 -0.95 7.22 5.65
CA PHE A 89 -0.17 7.62 4.48
C PHE A 89 -1.08 8.13 3.36
N GLY A 90 -2.17 7.43 3.03
CA GLY A 90 -3.14 7.88 2.04
C GLY A 90 -3.75 9.24 2.38
N SER A 91 -4.10 9.48 3.65
CA SER A 91 -4.55 10.81 4.10
C SER A 91 -3.45 11.86 4.00
N SER A 92 -2.20 11.51 4.29
CA SER A 92 -1.05 12.42 4.21
C SER A 92 -0.68 12.78 2.76
N LEU A 93 -1.04 11.94 1.79
CA LEU A 93 -0.94 12.24 0.36
C LEU A 93 -2.05 13.21 -0.12
N GLY A 94 -2.96 13.63 0.75
CA GLY A 94 -4.08 14.51 0.43
C GLY A 94 -5.35 13.79 -0.04
N GLY A 95 -5.42 12.47 0.12
CA GLY A 95 -6.60 11.68 -0.24
C GLY A 95 -7.71 11.74 0.81
N ASP A 96 -8.95 11.90 0.35
CA ASP A 96 -10.14 11.72 1.18
C ASP A 96 -10.55 10.24 1.18
N PHE A 97 -10.44 9.60 2.34
CA PHE A 97 -10.77 8.19 2.53
C PHE A 97 -12.22 7.85 2.19
N GLN A 98 -13.17 8.71 2.58
CA GLN A 98 -14.59 8.46 2.36
C GLN A 98 -14.93 8.65 0.89
N GLU A 99 -14.42 9.71 0.26
CA GLU A 99 -14.64 9.99 -1.16
C GLU A 99 -14.17 8.83 -2.04
N VAL A 100 -12.93 8.36 -1.83
CA VAL A 100 -12.35 7.29 -2.67
C VAL A 100 -13.07 5.95 -2.48
N ARG A 101 -13.45 5.61 -1.24
CA ARG A 101 -14.23 4.38 -0.99
C ARG A 101 -15.65 4.45 -1.55
N GLN A 102 -16.31 5.60 -1.47
CA GLN A 102 -17.65 5.78 -2.05
C GLN A 102 -17.62 5.75 -3.58
N ALA A 103 -16.54 6.24 -4.19
CA ALA A 103 -16.32 6.18 -5.63
C ALA A 103 -15.92 4.77 -6.13
N SER A 104 -15.53 3.86 -5.24
CA SER A 104 -15.02 2.54 -5.61
C SER A 104 -16.02 1.44 -5.20
N ASN A 105 -16.55 0.70 -6.19
CA ASN A 105 -17.41 -0.45 -5.90
C ASN A 105 -16.55 -1.73 -5.75
N VAL A 106 -16.25 -2.12 -4.52
CA VAL A 106 -15.51 -3.37 -4.24
C VAL A 106 -16.43 -4.57 -4.41
N VAL A 107 -16.13 -5.41 -5.41
CA VAL A 107 -16.95 -6.59 -5.76
C VAL A 107 -16.39 -7.89 -5.20
N ILE A 108 -15.08 -8.00 -5.00
CA ILE A 108 -14.44 -9.17 -4.40
C ILE A 108 -13.36 -8.73 -3.41
N VAL A 109 -13.27 -9.44 -2.29
CA VAL A 109 -12.15 -9.32 -1.34
C VAL A 109 -11.52 -10.70 -1.17
N GLU A 110 -10.23 -10.81 -1.45
CA GLU A 110 -9.39 -11.96 -1.10
C GLU A 110 -8.57 -11.58 0.14
N PRO A 111 -8.92 -12.09 1.34
CA PRO A 111 -8.15 -11.83 2.55
C PRO A 111 -6.71 -12.32 2.46
N PHE A 112 -5.87 -11.84 3.37
CA PHE A 112 -4.47 -12.23 3.41
C PHE A 112 -4.30 -13.75 3.51
N ASN A 113 -3.61 -14.31 2.53
CA ASN A 113 -3.26 -15.72 2.49
C ASN A 113 -1.79 -15.88 2.86
N SER A 114 -1.50 -16.60 3.95
CA SER A 114 -0.12 -16.79 4.44
C SER A 114 0.79 -17.58 3.49
N THR A 115 0.21 -18.41 2.62
CA THR A 115 0.95 -19.13 1.57
C THR A 115 1.29 -18.21 0.40
N LYS A 116 0.33 -17.43 -0.09
CA LYS A 116 0.53 -16.45 -1.17
C LYS A 116 1.24 -15.17 -0.71
N LYS A 117 1.30 -14.93 0.60
CA LYS A 117 1.80 -13.71 1.28
C LYS A 117 1.28 -12.40 0.71
N ARG A 118 0.03 -12.41 0.24
CA ARG A 118 -0.68 -11.26 -0.31
C ARG A 118 -2.17 -11.32 0.00
N MET A 119 -2.82 -10.17 -0.08
CA MET A 119 -4.26 -10.01 -0.15
C MET A 119 -4.62 -9.15 -1.36
N GLY A 120 -5.89 -9.15 -1.75
CA GLY A 120 -6.33 -8.28 -2.83
C GLY A 120 -7.82 -8.03 -2.83
N VAL A 121 -8.22 -7.06 -3.64
CA VAL A 121 -9.60 -6.67 -3.88
C VAL A 121 -9.81 -6.53 -5.37
N VAL A 122 -11.02 -6.81 -5.83
CA VAL A 122 -11.48 -6.45 -7.18
C VAL A 122 -12.48 -5.33 -7.03
N ILE A 123 -12.29 -4.28 -7.80
CA ILE A 123 -13.17 -3.12 -7.89
C ILE A 123 -13.76 -3.02 -9.29
N GLU A 124 -15.01 -2.58 -9.36
CA GLU A 124 -15.61 -2.13 -10.61
C GLU A 124 -15.19 -0.68 -10.87
N VAL A 125 -14.72 -0.41 -12.08
CA VAL A 125 -14.37 0.92 -12.60
C VAL A 125 -15.38 1.32 -13.69
N PRO A 126 -15.38 2.58 -14.17
CA PRO A 126 -16.33 3.02 -15.18
C PRO A 126 -16.38 2.10 -16.42
N GLU A 127 -17.50 2.15 -17.13
CA GLU A 127 -17.76 1.35 -18.35
C GLU A 127 -17.85 -0.17 -18.12
N GLY A 128 -17.96 -0.61 -16.86
CA GLY A 128 -18.16 -2.02 -16.51
C GLY A 128 -16.88 -2.84 -16.54
N HIS A 129 -15.72 -2.18 -16.57
CA HIS A 129 -14.42 -2.85 -16.42
C HIS A 129 -14.11 -3.13 -14.95
N PHE A 130 -13.17 -4.06 -14.70
CA PHE A 130 -12.77 -4.44 -13.35
C PHE A 130 -11.27 -4.33 -13.19
N TRP A 131 -10.84 -3.75 -12.07
CA TRP A 131 -9.43 -3.71 -11.68
C TRP A 131 -9.23 -4.53 -10.41
N ALA A 132 -8.18 -5.35 -10.40
CA ALA A 132 -7.71 -6.01 -9.19
C ALA A 132 -6.59 -5.19 -8.56
N HIS A 133 -6.69 -4.89 -7.28
CA HIS A 133 -5.59 -4.34 -6.48
C HIS A 133 -5.08 -5.42 -5.54
N CYS A 134 -3.76 -5.53 -5.37
CA CYS A 134 -3.16 -6.44 -4.41
C CYS A 134 -2.09 -5.75 -3.56
N LYS A 135 -1.94 -6.25 -2.33
CA LYS A 135 -0.88 -5.83 -1.42
C LYS A 135 -0.29 -7.03 -0.70
N GLY A 136 1.03 -7.04 -0.55
CA GLY A 136 1.71 -8.19 0.02
C GLY A 136 3.22 -7.97 0.17
N ALA A 137 3.92 -9.06 0.50
CA ALA A 137 5.37 -9.06 0.61
C ALA A 137 6.01 -8.57 -0.70
N SER A 138 6.91 -7.60 -0.63
CA SER A 138 7.36 -6.86 -1.80
C SER A 138 7.98 -7.73 -2.90
N GLU A 139 8.89 -8.63 -2.53
CA GLU A 139 9.53 -9.58 -3.45
C GLU A 139 8.49 -10.43 -4.20
N ILE A 140 7.47 -10.94 -3.50
CA ILE A 140 6.48 -11.87 -4.05
C ILE A 140 5.51 -11.15 -4.99
N VAL A 141 5.10 -9.94 -4.62
CA VAL A 141 4.22 -9.14 -5.48
C VAL A 141 4.98 -8.68 -6.71
N LEU A 142 6.22 -8.19 -6.55
CA LEU A 142 7.07 -7.75 -7.67
C LEU A 142 7.34 -8.90 -8.66
N ASP A 143 7.65 -10.11 -8.16
CA ASP A 143 7.85 -11.29 -9.02
C ASP A 143 6.58 -11.70 -9.80
N SER A 144 5.40 -11.19 -9.42
CA SER A 144 4.13 -11.40 -10.14
C SER A 144 3.77 -10.26 -11.09
N CYS A 145 4.58 -9.20 -11.18
CA CYS A 145 4.33 -8.04 -12.03
C CYS A 145 5.08 -8.17 -13.35
N ASP A 146 4.43 -7.78 -14.45
CA ASP A 146 5.02 -7.71 -15.79
C ASP A 146 5.27 -6.26 -16.26
N LYS A 147 4.70 -5.28 -15.54
CA LYS A 147 4.75 -3.85 -15.87
C LYS A 147 4.94 -2.98 -14.63
N TYR A 148 5.43 -1.77 -14.85
CA TYR A 148 5.52 -0.72 -13.83
C TYR A 148 5.19 0.65 -14.41
N ILE A 149 4.93 1.62 -13.53
CA ILE A 149 4.63 3.01 -13.91
C ILE A 149 5.94 3.80 -13.84
N LYS A 150 6.33 4.45 -14.94
CA LYS A 150 7.49 5.36 -14.99
C LYS A 150 7.20 6.70 -14.35
N LYS A 151 8.23 7.55 -14.24
CA LYS A 151 8.13 8.92 -13.73
C LYS A 151 7.11 9.80 -14.46
N ASP A 152 6.93 9.60 -15.76
CA ASP A 152 5.97 10.34 -16.60
C ASP A 152 4.53 9.83 -16.50
N GLY A 153 4.31 8.71 -15.80
CA GLY A 153 3.00 8.06 -15.67
C GLY A 153 2.72 7.02 -16.74
N GLU A 154 3.64 6.79 -17.67
CA GLU A 154 3.52 5.74 -18.68
C GLU A 154 3.71 4.37 -18.04
N VAL A 155 2.83 3.42 -18.39
CA VAL A 155 2.95 2.02 -17.98
C VAL A 155 3.79 1.29 -19.02
N VAL A 156 4.92 0.73 -18.58
CA VAL A 156 5.85 -0.01 -19.46
C VAL A 156 6.19 -1.38 -18.88
N SER A 157 6.64 -2.28 -19.74
CA SER A 157 7.09 -3.61 -19.34
C SER A 157 8.28 -3.54 -18.37
N LEU A 158 8.29 -4.44 -17.39
CA LEU A 158 9.45 -4.71 -16.55
C LEU A 158 10.47 -5.52 -17.35
N ASP A 159 11.65 -4.93 -17.55
CA ASP A 159 12.83 -5.61 -18.08
C ASP A 159 13.78 -6.03 -16.94
N GLU A 160 14.89 -6.69 -17.28
CA GLU A 160 15.85 -7.15 -16.28
C GLU A 160 16.48 -5.99 -15.48
N GLU A 161 16.70 -4.84 -16.11
CA GLU A 161 17.31 -3.67 -15.49
C GLU A 161 16.36 -3.03 -14.46
N SER A 162 15.13 -2.70 -14.88
CA SER A 162 14.08 -2.14 -14.02
C SER A 162 13.67 -3.10 -12.90
N THR A 163 13.58 -4.40 -13.19
CA THR A 163 13.34 -5.43 -12.16
C THR A 163 14.45 -5.44 -11.12
N SER A 164 15.71 -5.44 -11.56
CA SER A 164 16.86 -5.40 -10.64
C SER A 164 16.90 -4.11 -9.83
N HIS A 165 16.57 -2.98 -10.44
CA HIS A 165 16.48 -1.69 -9.76
C HIS A 165 15.44 -1.70 -8.64
N LEU A 166 14.23 -2.22 -8.91
CA LEU A 166 13.18 -2.32 -7.89
C LEU A 166 13.54 -3.30 -6.77
N LYS A 167 14.19 -4.43 -7.09
CA LYS A 167 14.70 -5.38 -6.09
C LYS A 167 15.75 -4.73 -5.18
N ASN A 168 16.65 -3.93 -5.74
CA ASN A 168 17.64 -3.19 -4.95
C ASN A 168 16.99 -2.20 -3.98
N ILE A 169 15.92 -1.51 -4.40
CA ILE A 169 15.16 -0.60 -3.52
C ILE A 169 14.49 -1.38 -2.38
N ILE A 170 13.91 -2.55 -2.68
CA ILE A 170 13.32 -3.42 -1.66
C ILE A 170 14.39 -3.86 -0.64
N GLU A 171 15.57 -4.26 -1.11
CA GLU A 171 16.69 -4.66 -0.27
C GLU A 171 17.23 -3.50 0.57
N GLU A 172 17.34 -2.29 0.00
CA GLU A 172 17.73 -1.07 0.71
C GLU A 172 16.77 -0.81 1.89
N PHE A 173 15.46 -0.79 1.63
CA PHE A 173 14.46 -0.57 2.67
C PHE A 173 14.48 -1.68 3.73
N ALA A 174 14.68 -2.94 3.32
CA ALA A 174 14.79 -4.06 4.23
C ALA A 174 16.06 -3.98 5.11
N SER A 175 17.18 -3.49 4.56
CA SER A 175 18.46 -3.33 5.28
C SER A 175 18.37 -2.29 6.40
N GLU A 176 17.44 -1.33 6.29
CA GLU A 176 17.08 -0.36 7.31
C GLU A 176 16.07 -0.91 8.35
N ALA A 177 15.83 -2.22 8.33
CA ALA A 177 14.88 -2.94 9.19
C ALA A 177 13.41 -2.48 9.02
N LEU A 178 13.08 -1.89 7.87
CA LEU A 178 11.71 -1.53 7.54
C LEU A 178 10.91 -2.76 7.11
N ARG A 179 9.63 -2.81 7.48
CA ARG A 179 8.71 -3.78 6.89
C ARG A 179 8.37 -3.32 5.47
N THR A 180 8.82 -4.06 4.47
CA THR A 180 8.53 -3.78 3.06
C THR A 180 7.18 -4.36 2.65
N LEU A 181 6.40 -3.56 1.92
CA LEU A 181 5.11 -3.95 1.34
C LEU A 181 5.04 -3.39 -0.08
N CYS A 182 4.53 -4.18 -1.03
CA CYS A 182 4.29 -3.72 -2.39
C CYS A 182 2.78 -3.67 -2.65
N LEU A 183 2.37 -2.63 -3.39
CA LEU A 183 1.04 -2.44 -3.94
C LEU A 183 1.14 -2.64 -5.45
N ALA A 184 0.26 -3.46 -6.02
CA ALA A 184 0.14 -3.62 -7.47
C ALA A 184 -1.33 -3.59 -7.88
N TYR A 185 -1.57 -3.30 -9.15
CA TYR A 185 -2.89 -3.37 -9.75
C TYR A 185 -2.83 -4.13 -11.07
N PHE A 186 -3.96 -4.67 -11.49
CA PHE A 186 -4.12 -5.41 -12.73
C PHE A 186 -5.49 -5.10 -13.34
N GLU A 187 -5.50 -4.73 -14.61
CA GLU A 187 -6.73 -4.54 -15.38
C GLU A 187 -7.26 -5.90 -15.79
N ILE A 188 -8.43 -6.27 -15.27
CA ILE A 188 -9.06 -7.53 -15.65
C ILE A 188 -9.76 -7.32 -16.99
N GLY A 189 -9.37 -8.13 -17.98
CA GLY A 189 -9.98 -8.09 -19.32
C GLY A 189 -11.48 -8.39 -19.31
N ASP A 190 -12.13 -8.06 -20.43
CA ASP A 190 -13.60 -8.02 -20.59
C ASP A 190 -14.33 -9.37 -20.36
N GLU A 191 -13.60 -10.48 -20.24
CA GLU A 191 -14.16 -11.83 -19.97
C GLU A 191 -14.31 -12.14 -18.47
N PHE A 192 -14.10 -11.17 -17.59
CA PHE A 192 -14.27 -11.38 -16.15
C PHE A 192 -15.74 -11.62 -15.77
N SER A 193 -16.05 -12.83 -15.30
CA SER A 193 -17.29 -13.14 -14.61
C SER A 193 -17.05 -13.18 -13.11
N LEU A 194 -17.91 -12.53 -12.31
CA LEU A 194 -17.87 -12.58 -10.84
C LEU A 194 -18.00 -14.00 -10.27
N GLU A 195 -18.43 -14.97 -11.08
CA GLU A 195 -18.47 -16.39 -10.72
C GLU A 195 -17.12 -17.11 -10.90
N ALA A 196 -16.19 -16.54 -11.68
CA ALA A 196 -14.84 -17.04 -11.86
C ALA A 196 -13.93 -16.45 -10.78
N ARG A 197 -13.37 -17.30 -9.92
CA ARG A 197 -12.37 -16.90 -8.91
C ARG A 197 -11.26 -16.07 -9.55
N ILE A 198 -10.78 -15.07 -8.80
CA ILE A 198 -9.69 -14.15 -9.17
C ILE A 198 -8.61 -14.89 -9.98
N PRO A 199 -8.28 -14.44 -11.20
CA PRO A 199 -7.23 -15.05 -11.98
C PRO A 199 -5.93 -15.02 -11.18
N SER A 200 -5.40 -16.19 -10.83
CA SER A 200 -4.00 -16.30 -10.48
C SER A 200 -3.23 -16.07 -11.78
N GLY A 201 -2.67 -14.87 -11.94
CA GLY A 201 -1.85 -14.50 -13.09
C GLY A 201 -0.92 -15.64 -13.50
N GLN A 202 -0.94 -15.95 -14.80
CA GLN A 202 0.15 -16.64 -15.48
C GLN A 202 1.16 -15.59 -15.93
#